data_AF-A0A7R9YB24-F1
#
_entry.id   AF-A0A7R9YB24-F1
#
_cell.length_a   1.000
_cell.length_b   1.000
_cell.length_c   1.000
_cell.angle_alpha   90.00
_cell.angle_beta   90.00
_cell.angle_gamma   90.00
#
_symmetry.space_group_name_H-M   'P 1'
#
loop_
_entity.id
_entity.type
_entity.pdbx_description
1 polymer ?
#
loop_
_entity_poly.entity_id
_entity_poly.type
_entity_poly.pdbx_seq_one_letter_code
_entity_poly.pdbx_strand_id
1 'polypeptide(L)'
;RTRRSKMAPLTPLRMKHLALSVALVSSYVVAFPAGSRRFVSRETEVIGGAAPTTTSDPATVGPVFCNRELNLRQLDVVGFDMDHTLAQYETAFDLLAFEGAKDKLHTEYGYPEEVLDFHYDASTYSRGLIIDKARGNFLKIDRHKYVRVASHGSKVLSSQERKEIYRPNFEGTLEFKGSNFVKMDTLFHVVDASLFAQLVDLKDRKPELFKSIDYPTIYQHVRACVDLCHRDGTIKKEVARDPVPYIVRDPNLIPMLRAFK
;
A
#
# COMPACT_ATOMS: atom_id res chain seq x y z
N ARG A 1 -16.34 19.56 65.10
CA ARG A 1 -17.51 18.72 64.75
C ARG A 1 -17.77 18.89 63.25
N THR A 2 -17.60 17.82 62.45
CA THR A 2 -18.23 17.54 61.11
C THR A 2 -17.97 18.54 59.94
N ARG A 3 -17.53 18.20 58.72
CA ARG A 3 -17.54 16.97 57.88
C ARG A 3 -16.40 17.10 56.84
N ARG A 4 -15.54 16.08 56.69
CA ARG A 4 -14.74 15.88 55.46
C ARG A 4 -15.58 15.02 54.51
N SER A 5 -15.90 15.53 53.33
CA SER A 5 -16.55 14.74 52.26
C SER A 5 -15.56 13.72 51.70
N LYS A 6 -15.88 12.44 51.80
CA LYS A 6 -15.20 11.37 51.07
C LYS A 6 -15.61 11.47 49.59
N MET A 7 -14.70 11.87 48.71
CA MET A 7 -14.83 11.60 47.27
C MET A 7 -14.52 10.12 47.04
N ALA A 8 -15.41 9.41 46.36
CA ALA A 8 -15.19 8.04 45.91
C ALA A 8 -14.16 8.02 44.77
N PRO A 9 -13.31 6.98 44.65
CA PRO A 9 -12.40 6.85 43.52
C PRO A 9 -13.19 6.48 42.26
N LEU A 10 -13.03 7.27 41.20
CA LEU A 10 -13.47 6.95 39.85
C LEU A 10 -12.72 5.70 39.37
N THR A 11 -13.46 4.62 39.12
CA THR A 11 -12.95 3.43 38.42
C THR A 11 -12.52 3.79 37.00
N PRO A 12 -11.34 3.37 36.52
CA PRO A 12 -10.93 3.63 35.15
C PRO A 12 -11.79 2.79 34.20
N LEU A 13 -12.51 3.48 33.30
CA LEU A 13 -13.25 2.88 32.21
C LEU A 13 -12.26 2.13 31.32
N ARG A 14 -12.37 0.81 31.26
CA ARG A 14 -11.52 -0.06 30.45
C ARG A 14 -11.96 0.08 28.99
N MET A 15 -11.48 1.12 28.30
CA MET A 15 -11.64 1.29 26.86
C MET A 15 -10.97 0.11 26.15
N LYS A 16 -11.77 -0.83 25.66
CA LYS A 16 -11.32 -1.83 24.70
C LYS A 16 -11.26 -1.15 23.34
N HIS A 17 -10.09 -0.62 22.99
CA HIS A 17 -9.83 -0.18 21.61
C HIS A 17 -9.84 -1.42 20.71
N LEU A 18 -10.89 -1.57 19.90
CA LEU A 18 -10.91 -2.49 18.78
C LEU A 18 -10.55 -1.67 17.54
N ALA A 19 -9.26 -1.64 17.18
CA ALA A 19 -8.84 -1.16 15.87
C ALA A 19 -9.32 -2.17 14.83
N LEU A 20 -10.24 -1.77 13.97
CA LEU A 20 -10.77 -2.61 12.90
C LEU A 20 -10.08 -2.24 11.59
N SER A 21 -9.24 -3.13 11.07
CA SER A 21 -8.78 -3.04 9.68
C SER A 21 -9.86 -3.57 8.76
N VAL A 22 -10.44 -2.70 7.93
CA VAL A 22 -11.28 -3.12 6.80
C VAL A 22 -10.34 -3.68 5.73
N ALA A 23 -10.41 -4.99 5.51
CA ALA A 23 -9.73 -5.65 4.40
C ALA A 23 -10.65 -5.63 3.18
N LEU A 24 -10.50 -4.62 2.33
CA LEU A 24 -10.96 -4.71 0.95
C LEU A 24 -10.10 -5.77 0.25
N VAL A 25 -10.69 -6.92 -0.08
CA VAL A 25 -10.06 -7.90 -0.98
C VAL A 25 -10.18 -7.33 -2.38
N SER A 26 -9.19 -6.55 -2.76
CA SER A 26 -9.06 -6.08 -4.13
C SER A 26 -8.23 -7.09 -4.91
N SER A 27 -8.89 -7.91 -5.71
CA SER A 27 -8.25 -8.79 -6.69
C SER A 27 -7.79 -7.93 -7.86
N TYR A 28 -6.59 -7.35 -7.78
CA TYR A 28 -5.91 -6.83 -8.97
C TYR A 28 -4.75 -7.73 -9.35
N VAL A 29 -4.78 -8.14 -10.62
CA VAL A 29 -3.70 -8.79 -11.34
C VAL A 29 -2.49 -7.85 -11.33
N VAL A 30 -1.32 -8.35 -10.95
CA VAL A 30 -0.07 -7.65 -11.24
C VAL A 30 0.11 -7.70 -12.76
N ALA A 31 -0.10 -6.57 -13.43
CA ALA A 31 0.19 -6.45 -14.85
C ALA A 31 1.69 -6.19 -14.99
N PHE A 32 2.45 -7.24 -15.29
CA PHE A 32 3.84 -7.09 -15.74
C PHE A 32 3.85 -6.73 -17.23
N PRO A 33 4.80 -5.88 -17.69
CA PRO A 33 4.85 -5.41 -19.08
C PRO A 33 4.88 -6.58 -20.08
N ALA A 34 4.17 -6.37 -21.19
CA ALA A 34 3.78 -7.39 -22.16
C ALA A 34 4.99 -8.10 -22.79
N GLY A 35 5.18 -9.39 -22.45
CA GLY A 35 6.20 -10.21 -23.10
C GLY A 35 6.14 -11.72 -22.83
N SER A 36 5.24 -12.23 -21.99
CA SER A 36 5.09 -13.68 -21.82
C SER A 36 3.69 -14.09 -21.35
N ARG A 37 3.19 -15.12 -22.04
CA ARG A 37 1.87 -15.78 -21.98
C ARG A 37 1.01 -15.50 -20.74
N ARG A 38 -0.23 -15.03 -20.99
CA ARG A 38 -1.36 -14.99 -20.05
C ARG A 38 -1.47 -16.31 -19.29
N PHE A 39 -1.16 -16.30 -18.00
CA PHE A 39 -1.48 -17.38 -17.09
C PHE A 39 -2.78 -17.02 -16.36
N VAL A 40 -3.90 -17.53 -16.87
CA VAL A 40 -5.18 -17.53 -16.17
C VAL A 40 -5.08 -18.59 -15.08
N SER A 41 -5.06 -18.20 -13.80
CA SER A 41 -5.22 -19.15 -12.71
C SER A 41 -6.65 -19.67 -12.72
N ARG A 42 -6.80 -20.97 -12.92
CA ARG A 42 -8.06 -21.74 -12.91
C ARG A 42 -8.86 -21.41 -11.64
N GLU A 43 -10.02 -20.80 -11.82
CA GLU A 43 -10.99 -20.54 -10.75
C GLU A 43 -11.46 -21.85 -10.14
N THR A 44 -11.62 -21.85 -8.82
CA THR A 44 -12.40 -22.87 -8.12
C THR A 44 -13.86 -22.49 -8.33
N GLU A 45 -14.62 -23.36 -9.01
CA GLU A 45 -16.06 -23.22 -9.18
C GLU A 45 -16.74 -23.01 -7.82
N VAL A 46 -17.32 -21.82 -7.64
CA VAL A 46 -18.42 -21.63 -6.70
C VAL A 46 -19.69 -21.71 -7.54
N ILE A 47 -20.46 -22.77 -7.27
CA ILE A 47 -21.75 -23.06 -7.89
C ILE A 47 -22.74 -21.93 -7.55
N GLY A 48 -23.29 -21.30 -8.59
CA GLY A 48 -24.64 -20.72 -8.60
C GLY A 48 -24.77 -19.21 -8.30
N GLY A 49 -25.09 -18.42 -9.33
CA GLY A 49 -25.68 -17.09 -9.19
C GLY A 49 -25.33 -16.14 -10.34
N ALA A 50 -26.35 -15.70 -11.09
CA ALA A 50 -26.33 -14.92 -12.32
C ALA A 50 -25.23 -13.83 -12.46
N ALA A 51 -24.75 -13.68 -13.70
CA ALA A 51 -23.84 -12.62 -14.15
C ALA A 51 -24.40 -11.22 -13.80
N PRO A 52 -23.56 -10.27 -13.36
CA PRO A 52 -24.02 -8.91 -13.13
C PRO A 52 -24.25 -8.22 -14.48
N THR A 53 -25.52 -8.02 -14.80
CA THR A 53 -25.98 -7.10 -15.83
C THR A 53 -25.55 -5.68 -15.46
N THR A 54 -24.84 -5.02 -16.37
CA THR A 54 -24.50 -3.60 -16.30
C THR A 54 -25.76 -2.75 -16.41
N THR A 55 -26.37 -2.43 -15.27
CA THR A 55 -27.33 -1.32 -15.16
C THR A 55 -26.92 -0.49 -13.96
N SER A 56 -26.39 0.70 -14.25
CA SER A 56 -25.91 1.68 -13.28
C SER A 56 -27.10 2.37 -12.60
N ASP A 57 -27.46 1.89 -11.41
CA ASP A 57 -28.29 2.59 -10.44
C ASP A 57 -27.36 3.30 -9.43
N PRO A 58 -27.47 4.63 -9.21
CA PRO A 58 -26.63 5.40 -8.28
C PRO A 58 -26.69 4.95 -6.80
N ALA A 59 -27.49 3.94 -6.47
CA ALA A 59 -27.69 3.41 -5.12
C ALA A 59 -26.83 2.18 -4.76
N THR A 60 -25.91 1.71 -5.61
CA THR A 60 -25.13 0.50 -5.29
C THR A 60 -23.89 0.82 -4.44
N VAL A 61 -24.14 1.03 -3.14
CA VAL A 61 -23.13 0.81 -2.10
C VAL A 61 -22.64 -0.63 -2.24
N GLY A 62 -21.34 -0.81 -2.47
CA GLY A 62 -20.75 -2.14 -2.61
C GLY A 62 -21.06 -3.03 -1.39
N PRO A 63 -21.06 -4.37 -1.55
CA PRO A 63 -21.34 -5.29 -0.46
C PRO A 63 -20.34 -5.12 0.70
N VAL A 64 -20.85 -5.16 1.95
CA VAL A 64 -20.00 -5.21 3.15
C VAL A 64 -19.69 -6.67 3.47
N PHE A 65 -18.41 -7.03 3.39
CA PHE A 65 -17.94 -8.39 3.70
C PHE A 65 -17.60 -8.55 5.19
N CYS A 66 -18.04 -9.65 5.80
CA CYS A 66 -17.83 -9.92 7.22
C CYS A 66 -16.85 -11.08 7.42
N ASN A 67 -15.70 -10.80 8.03
CA ASN A 67 -14.74 -11.85 8.46
C ASN A 67 -15.06 -12.39 9.86
N ARG A 68 -15.66 -11.55 10.72
CA ARG A 68 -16.03 -11.88 12.11
C ARG A 68 -17.36 -11.18 12.41
N GLU A 69 -18.13 -11.76 13.32
CA GLU A 69 -19.38 -11.15 13.79
C GLU A 69 -19.12 -9.78 14.44
N LEU A 70 -19.91 -8.78 14.06
CA LEU A 70 -19.86 -7.43 14.61
C LEU A 70 -21.29 -6.91 14.79
N ASN A 71 -21.67 -6.63 16.04
CA ASN A 71 -22.97 -6.03 16.33
C ASN A 71 -22.84 -4.50 16.38
N LEU A 72 -23.18 -3.83 15.28
CA LEU A 72 -23.11 -2.37 15.17
C LEU A 72 -23.98 -1.63 16.20
N ARG A 73 -25.03 -2.26 16.74
CA ARG A 73 -25.91 -1.65 17.76
C ARG A 73 -25.22 -1.49 19.12
N GLN A 74 -24.10 -2.17 19.35
CA GLN A 74 -23.33 -2.11 20.59
C GLN A 74 -22.17 -1.10 20.51
N LEU A 75 -22.02 -0.40 19.38
CA LEU A 75 -20.94 0.57 19.19
C LEU A 75 -21.44 1.98 19.55
N ASP A 76 -20.80 2.61 20.53
CA ASP A 76 -21.08 3.99 20.91
C ASP A 76 -20.32 5.01 20.04
N VAL A 77 -19.22 4.58 19.43
CA VAL A 77 -18.31 5.44 18.65
C VAL A 77 -17.80 4.68 17.42
N VAL A 78 -17.79 5.37 16.28
CA VAL A 78 -17.13 4.92 15.05
C VAL A 78 -16.02 5.91 14.72
N GLY A 79 -14.77 5.42 14.70
CA GLY A 79 -13.61 6.19 14.29
C GLY A 79 -13.31 5.95 12.81
N PHE A 80 -13.02 7.03 12.08
CA PHE A 80 -12.61 6.96 10.69
C PHE A 80 -11.19 7.49 10.56
N ASP A 81 -10.35 6.77 9.81
CA ASP A 81 -9.13 7.36 9.26
C ASP A 81 -9.51 8.33 8.13
N MET A 82 -8.64 9.29 7.82
CA MET A 82 -8.90 10.29 6.79
C MET A 82 -8.41 9.79 5.42
N ASP A 83 -7.09 9.61 5.29
CA ASP A 83 -6.43 9.34 4.02
C ASP A 83 -6.68 7.91 3.54
N HIS A 84 -7.10 7.75 2.28
CA HIS A 84 -7.53 6.48 1.69
C HIS A 84 -8.71 5.78 2.41
N THR A 85 -9.38 6.47 3.33
CA THR A 85 -10.60 5.98 4.00
C THR A 85 -11.78 6.90 3.72
N LEU A 86 -11.79 8.12 4.25
CA LEU A 86 -12.81 9.13 3.91
C LEU A 86 -12.41 9.92 2.66
N ALA A 87 -11.14 10.33 2.57
CA ALA A 87 -10.57 10.98 1.40
C ALA A 87 -9.96 9.90 0.50
N GLN A 88 -10.66 9.57 -0.58
CA GLN A 88 -10.14 8.69 -1.62
C GLN A 88 -9.38 9.53 -2.65
N TYR A 89 -8.20 9.07 -3.05
CA TYR A 89 -7.31 9.81 -3.93
C TYR A 89 -7.29 9.21 -5.34
N GLU A 90 -7.19 10.08 -6.34
CA GLU A 90 -6.97 9.73 -7.73
C GLU A 90 -5.50 9.42 -8.00
N THR A 91 -5.20 8.71 -9.09
CA THR A 91 -3.82 8.39 -9.52
C THR A 91 -2.92 9.63 -9.67
N ALA A 92 -3.50 10.80 -9.98
CA ALA A 92 -2.76 12.05 -10.07
C ALA A 92 -2.09 12.45 -8.73
N PHE A 93 -2.65 12.03 -7.60
CA PHE A 93 -2.07 12.27 -6.27
C PHE A 93 -0.77 11.49 -6.09
N ASP A 94 -0.79 10.20 -6.45
CA ASP A 94 0.40 9.34 -6.40
C ASP A 94 1.49 9.85 -7.36
N LEU A 95 1.08 10.29 -8.56
CA LEU A 95 2.01 10.87 -9.54
C LEU A 95 2.69 12.13 -8.98
N LEU A 96 1.96 13.00 -8.29
CA LEU A 96 2.54 14.19 -7.66
C LEU A 96 3.59 13.81 -6.60
N ALA A 97 3.30 12.80 -5.78
CA ALA A 97 4.25 12.29 -4.80
C ALA A 97 5.49 11.67 -5.46
N PHE A 98 5.29 10.93 -6.56
CA PHE A 98 6.35 10.31 -7.35
C PHE A 98 7.29 11.34 -7.98
N GLU A 99 6.74 12.32 -8.70
CA GLU A 99 7.52 13.39 -9.35
C GLU A 99 8.29 14.21 -8.30
N GLY A 100 7.63 14.61 -7.21
CA GLY A 100 8.30 15.34 -6.14
C GLY A 100 9.40 14.53 -5.46
N ALA A 101 9.26 13.20 -5.36
CA ALA A 101 10.23 12.34 -4.71
C ALA A 101 11.44 12.02 -5.61
N LYS A 102 11.26 11.84 -6.93
CA LYS A 102 12.39 11.65 -7.84
C LYS A 102 13.25 12.91 -7.95
N ASP A 103 12.64 14.09 -7.95
CA ASP A 103 13.36 15.36 -7.91
C ASP A 103 14.21 15.46 -6.63
N LYS A 104 13.64 15.12 -5.48
CA LYS A 104 14.35 15.12 -4.19
C LYS A 104 15.45 14.07 -4.11
N LEU A 105 15.28 12.90 -4.74
CA LEU A 105 16.37 11.92 -4.83
C LEU A 105 17.59 12.54 -5.54
N HIS A 106 17.35 13.28 -6.62
CA HIS A 106 18.41 13.99 -7.32
C HIS A 106 18.99 15.15 -6.49
N THR A 107 18.16 16.04 -5.96
CA THR A 107 18.62 17.27 -5.30
C THR A 107 19.16 17.06 -3.89
N GLU A 108 18.53 16.22 -3.07
CA GLU A 108 18.88 16.04 -1.65
C GLU A 108 19.88 14.91 -1.43
N TYR A 109 19.82 13.85 -2.25
CA TYR A 109 20.67 12.66 -2.10
C TYR A 109 21.70 12.49 -3.22
N GLY A 110 21.70 13.37 -4.23
CA GLY A 110 22.69 13.38 -5.30
C GLY A 110 22.63 12.15 -6.21
N TYR A 111 21.42 11.59 -6.42
CA TYR A 111 21.21 10.53 -7.40
C TYR A 111 21.46 11.04 -8.83
N PRO A 112 21.86 10.15 -9.76
CA PRO A 112 22.16 10.54 -11.13
C PRO A 112 20.93 11.12 -11.85
N GLU A 113 21.16 11.96 -12.86
CA GLU A 113 20.09 12.66 -13.62
C GLU A 113 19.09 11.69 -14.26
N GLU A 114 19.51 10.46 -14.59
CA GLU A 114 18.62 9.42 -15.13
C GLU A 114 17.42 9.08 -14.23
N VAL A 115 17.47 9.42 -12.93
CA VAL A 115 16.31 9.26 -12.03
C VAL A 115 15.16 10.21 -12.40
N LEU A 116 15.45 11.36 -13.02
CA LEU A 116 14.44 12.33 -13.44
C LEU A 116 13.60 11.82 -14.63
N ASP A 117 14.15 10.89 -15.41
CA ASP A 117 13.47 10.23 -16.54
C ASP A 117 12.52 9.11 -16.09
N PHE A 118 12.41 8.84 -14.79
CA PHE A 118 11.51 7.81 -14.28
C PHE A 118 10.04 8.17 -14.50
N HIS A 119 9.23 7.14 -14.76
CA HIS A 119 7.81 7.28 -15.06
C HIS A 119 6.97 6.47 -14.08
N TYR A 120 5.88 7.07 -13.61
CA TYR A 120 4.92 6.39 -12.75
C TYR A 120 3.84 5.68 -13.57
N ASP A 121 3.66 4.38 -13.32
CA ASP A 121 2.55 3.59 -13.81
C ASP A 121 1.84 2.93 -12.62
N ALA A 122 0.60 3.35 -12.38
CA ALA A 122 -0.22 2.88 -11.26
C ALA A 122 -0.65 1.40 -11.41
N SER A 123 -0.48 0.80 -12.59
CA SER A 123 -0.82 -0.61 -12.82
C SER A 123 0.29 -1.59 -12.42
N THR A 124 1.52 -1.09 -12.20
CA THR A 124 2.69 -1.94 -12.00
C THR A 124 2.74 -2.57 -10.59
N TYR A 125 2.35 -1.82 -9.55
CA TYR A 125 2.42 -2.26 -8.16
C TYR A 125 1.09 -2.08 -7.44
N SER A 126 0.79 -3.00 -6.52
CA SER A 126 -0.46 -2.99 -5.77
C SER A 126 -0.28 -3.46 -4.32
N ARG A 127 -1.29 -3.20 -3.49
CA ARG A 127 -1.33 -3.62 -2.09
C ARG A 127 -1.16 -5.14 -1.94
N GLY A 128 -0.54 -5.54 -0.83
CA GLY A 128 -0.34 -6.94 -0.45
C GLY A 128 0.87 -7.58 -1.14
N LEU A 129 1.83 -6.77 -1.57
CA LEU A 129 3.19 -7.19 -1.90
C LEU A 129 4.11 -7.01 -0.68
N ILE A 130 5.26 -7.68 -0.71
CA ILE A 130 6.33 -7.51 0.26
C ILE A 130 7.58 -7.06 -0.49
N ILE A 131 8.19 -5.96 -0.06
CA ILE A 131 9.48 -5.47 -0.56
C ILE A 131 10.59 -6.12 0.28
N ASP A 132 11.46 -6.91 -0.35
CA ASP A 132 12.72 -7.37 0.22
C ASP A 132 13.82 -6.37 -0.16
N LYS A 133 14.11 -5.45 0.77
CA LYS A 133 15.08 -4.38 0.58
C LYS A 133 16.50 -4.88 0.49
N ALA A 134 16.83 -6.01 1.13
CA ALA A 134 18.18 -6.55 1.10
C ALA A 134 18.57 -6.99 -0.32
N ARG A 135 17.58 -7.44 -1.10
CA ARG A 135 17.80 -7.98 -2.44
C ARG A 135 17.16 -7.17 -3.56
N GLY A 136 16.56 -6.01 -3.28
CA GLY A 136 15.87 -5.22 -4.31
C GLY A 136 14.67 -5.94 -4.94
N ASN A 137 14.00 -6.82 -4.19
CA ASN A 137 12.97 -7.71 -4.72
C ASN A 137 11.55 -7.36 -4.24
N PHE A 138 10.54 -7.72 -5.03
CA PHE A 138 9.13 -7.62 -4.71
C PHE A 138 8.49 -8.99 -4.72
N LEU A 139 7.74 -9.33 -3.67
CA LEU A 139 7.25 -10.68 -3.42
C LEU A 139 5.73 -10.69 -3.29
N LYS A 140 5.09 -11.63 -4.00
CA LYS A 140 3.71 -12.04 -3.73
C LYS A 140 3.74 -13.41 -3.05
N ILE A 141 3.27 -13.45 -1.82
CA ILE A 141 3.19 -14.68 -1.02
C ILE A 141 1.76 -15.20 -0.93
N ASP A 142 1.60 -16.51 -0.75
CA ASP A 142 0.31 -17.09 -0.40
C ASP A 142 0.09 -17.15 1.12
N ARG A 143 -1.09 -17.63 1.53
CA ARG A 143 -1.47 -17.80 2.95
C ARG A 143 -0.53 -18.72 3.74
N HIS A 144 0.20 -19.60 3.06
CA HIS A 144 1.16 -20.55 3.62
C HIS A 144 2.59 -20.01 3.58
N LYS A 145 2.77 -18.71 3.29
CA LYS A 145 4.06 -18.01 3.19
C LYS A 145 4.95 -18.53 2.06
N TYR A 146 4.39 -19.16 1.03
CA TYR A 146 5.15 -19.53 -0.15
C TYR A 146 5.22 -18.35 -1.13
N VAL A 147 6.41 -18.03 -1.65
CA VAL A 147 6.59 -16.99 -2.67
C VAL A 147 6.08 -17.51 -4.01
N ARG A 148 4.92 -17.01 -4.43
CA ARG A 148 4.26 -17.39 -5.68
C ARG A 148 4.81 -16.64 -6.88
N VAL A 149 5.09 -15.36 -6.69
CA VAL A 149 5.65 -14.46 -7.71
C VAL A 149 6.73 -13.62 -7.04
N ALA A 150 7.82 -13.40 -7.73
CA ALA A 150 8.86 -12.48 -7.31
C ALA A 150 9.40 -11.71 -8.50
N SER A 151 9.76 -10.45 -8.31
CA SER A 151 10.55 -9.66 -9.27
C SER A 151 11.76 -9.05 -8.58
N HIS A 152 12.81 -8.79 -9.36
CA HIS A 152 13.95 -7.94 -9.00
C HIS A 152 13.82 -6.66 -9.80
N GLY A 153 13.61 -5.52 -9.13
CA GLY A 153 13.14 -4.31 -9.82
C GLY A 153 11.88 -4.60 -10.64
N SER A 154 11.91 -4.27 -11.93
CA SER A 154 10.83 -4.58 -12.88
C SER A 154 10.92 -5.99 -13.49
N LYS A 155 12.06 -6.68 -13.35
CA LYS A 155 12.30 -8.00 -13.96
C LYS A 155 11.67 -9.11 -13.12
N VAL A 156 10.70 -9.83 -13.69
CA VAL A 156 10.12 -11.02 -13.05
C VAL A 156 11.17 -12.13 -12.94
N LEU A 157 11.32 -12.70 -11.75
CA LEU A 157 12.20 -13.85 -11.50
C LEU A 157 11.54 -15.14 -12.00
N SER A 158 12.35 -15.98 -12.64
CA SER A 158 11.93 -17.32 -13.02
C SER A 158 11.61 -18.16 -11.78
N SER A 159 10.86 -19.25 -12.00
CA SER A 159 10.54 -20.21 -10.94
C SER A 159 11.81 -20.80 -10.30
N GLN A 160 12.89 -20.95 -11.07
CA GLN A 160 14.15 -21.49 -10.59
C GLN A 160 14.89 -20.46 -9.71
N GLU A 161 15.13 -19.25 -10.22
CA GLU A 161 15.77 -18.15 -9.45
C GLU A 161 15.01 -17.88 -8.15
N ARG A 162 13.67 -17.80 -8.22
CA ARG A 162 12.82 -17.59 -7.04
C ARG A 162 12.99 -18.71 -6.00
N LYS A 163 13.05 -19.97 -6.45
CA LYS A 163 13.25 -21.11 -5.54
C LYS A 163 14.65 -21.16 -4.98
N GLU A 164 15.66 -20.70 -5.70
CA GLU A 164 17.03 -20.61 -5.17
C GLU A 164 17.14 -19.55 -4.09
N ILE A 165 16.49 -18.39 -4.29
CA ILE A 165 16.54 -17.26 -3.33
C ILE A 165 15.63 -17.49 -2.12
N TYR A 166 14.42 -17.99 -2.35
CA TYR A 166 13.35 -18.08 -1.34
C TYR A 166 12.88 -19.51 -1.09
N ARG A 167 13.74 -20.52 -1.27
CA ARG A 167 13.40 -21.87 -0.78
C ARG A 167 13.21 -21.80 0.74
N PRO A 168 12.15 -22.41 1.29
CA PRO A 168 12.19 -22.80 2.68
C PRO A 168 13.37 -23.76 2.86
N ASN A 169 14.35 -23.37 3.68
CA ASN A 169 15.38 -24.30 4.12
C ASN A 169 14.72 -25.35 5.03
N PHE A 170 15.35 -26.52 5.17
CA PHE A 170 14.86 -27.63 6.02
C PHE A 170 14.58 -27.22 7.48
N GLU A 171 15.11 -26.08 7.94
CA GLU A 171 15.02 -25.58 9.31
C GLU A 171 13.82 -24.66 9.60
N GLY A 172 12.97 -24.32 8.61
CA GLY A 172 11.73 -23.60 8.92
C GLY A 172 11.10 -22.81 7.78
N THR A 173 9.87 -22.36 8.02
CA THR A 173 9.15 -21.44 7.12
C THR A 173 9.84 -20.08 7.09
N LEU A 174 10.11 -19.56 5.90
CA LEU A 174 10.63 -18.19 5.74
C LEU A 174 9.73 -17.19 6.46
N GLU A 175 10.31 -16.51 7.44
CA GLU A 175 9.63 -15.41 8.11
C GLU A 175 10.00 -14.11 7.39
N PHE A 176 9.08 -13.59 6.57
CA PHE A 176 9.18 -12.24 5.97
C PHE A 176 8.93 -11.17 7.04
N LYS A 177 9.78 -11.18 8.07
CA LYS A 177 9.75 -10.32 9.25
C LYS A 177 11.11 -9.65 9.41
N GLY A 178 11.12 -8.55 10.16
CA GLY A 178 12.33 -7.78 10.44
C GLY A 178 12.51 -6.60 9.51
N SER A 179 13.57 -5.83 9.76
CA SER A 179 13.80 -4.52 9.14
C SER A 179 14.06 -4.57 7.64
N ASN A 180 14.39 -5.73 7.07
CA ASN A 180 14.67 -5.90 5.64
C ASN A 180 13.40 -6.02 4.78
N PHE A 181 12.27 -6.38 5.38
CA PHE A 181 11.02 -6.58 4.65
C PHE A 181 10.03 -5.45 4.95
N VAL A 182 9.41 -4.92 3.91
CA VAL A 182 8.30 -3.96 4.05
C VAL A 182 7.04 -4.58 3.46
N LYS A 183 5.97 -4.62 4.26
CA LYS A 183 4.67 -5.09 3.80
C LYS A 183 3.88 -3.91 3.26
N MET A 184 3.46 -4.00 2.01
CA MET A 184 2.64 -2.99 1.37
C MET A 184 1.17 -3.18 1.76
N ASP A 185 0.85 -2.99 3.05
CA ASP A 185 -0.51 -3.18 3.57
C ASP A 185 -1.40 -1.93 3.36
N THR A 186 -0.79 -0.78 3.04
CA THR A 186 -1.44 0.50 2.72
C THR A 186 -1.08 0.96 1.31
N LEU A 187 -1.87 1.90 0.77
CA LEU A 187 -1.61 2.51 -0.54
C LEU A 187 -0.41 3.47 -0.53
N PHE A 188 0.01 3.95 0.64
CA PHE A 188 1.18 4.83 0.78
C PHE A 188 2.50 4.26 0.25
N HIS A 189 2.59 2.93 0.10
CA HIS A 189 3.81 2.27 -0.37
C HIS A 189 3.87 2.06 -1.88
N VAL A 190 2.81 2.38 -2.63
CA VAL A 190 2.76 2.10 -4.08
C VAL A 190 3.77 2.99 -4.84
N VAL A 191 3.86 4.26 -4.45
CA VAL A 191 4.88 5.19 -4.96
C VAL A 191 6.28 4.73 -4.59
N ASP A 192 6.50 4.32 -3.33
CA ASP A 192 7.80 3.80 -2.89
C ASP A 192 8.24 2.61 -3.75
N ALA A 193 7.32 1.68 -4.01
CA ALA A 193 7.59 0.46 -4.76
C ALA A 193 7.97 0.78 -6.20
N SER A 194 7.24 1.69 -6.84
CA SER A 194 7.50 2.12 -8.22
C SER A 194 8.88 2.78 -8.35
N LEU A 195 9.20 3.74 -7.47
CA LEU A 195 10.52 4.39 -7.46
C LEU A 195 11.64 3.39 -7.15
N PHE A 196 11.46 2.57 -6.11
CA PHE A 196 12.47 1.61 -5.69
C PHE A 196 12.77 0.59 -6.79
N ALA A 197 11.76 0.13 -7.52
CA ALA A 197 11.95 -0.80 -8.63
C ALA A 197 12.81 -0.20 -9.74
N GLN A 198 12.51 1.03 -10.16
CA GLN A 198 13.26 1.72 -11.21
C GLN A 198 14.70 2.04 -10.77
N LEU A 199 14.91 2.33 -9.48
CA LEU A 199 16.25 2.50 -8.91
C LEU A 199 17.04 1.19 -8.87
N VAL A 200 16.39 0.06 -8.55
CA VAL A 200 17.01 -1.27 -8.61
C VAL A 200 17.45 -1.56 -10.04
N ASP A 201 16.57 -1.38 -11.03
CA ASP A 201 16.90 -1.60 -12.45
C ASP A 201 18.03 -0.68 -12.94
N LEU A 202 18.01 0.60 -12.56
CA LEU A 202 19.05 1.55 -12.92
C LEU A 202 20.39 1.18 -12.26
N LYS A 203 20.38 0.75 -11.00
CA LYS A 203 21.58 0.31 -10.29
C LYS A 203 22.20 -0.94 -10.90
N ASP A 204 21.39 -1.92 -11.28
CA ASP A 204 21.87 -3.15 -11.89
C ASP A 204 22.48 -2.89 -13.27
N ARG A 205 21.88 -1.97 -14.03
CA ARG A 205 22.35 -1.59 -15.36
C ARG A 205 23.59 -0.69 -15.33
N LYS A 206 23.68 0.22 -14.35
CA LYS A 206 24.74 1.23 -14.22
C LYS A 206 25.23 1.35 -12.77
N PRO A 207 25.89 0.31 -12.21
CA PRO A 207 26.30 0.29 -10.81
C PRO A 207 27.29 1.39 -10.43
N GLU A 208 28.06 1.89 -11.39
CA GLU A 208 29.03 2.98 -11.22
C GLU A 208 28.38 4.31 -10.78
N LEU A 209 27.12 4.54 -11.16
CA LEU A 209 26.40 5.77 -10.81
C LEU A 209 25.97 5.81 -9.34
N PHE A 210 25.91 4.66 -8.66
CA PHE A 210 25.36 4.54 -7.32
C PHE A 210 26.40 4.65 -6.21
N LYS A 211 27.68 4.95 -6.52
CA LYS A 211 28.74 5.17 -5.51
C LYS A 211 28.77 4.09 -4.40
N SER A 212 28.50 2.83 -4.77
CA SER A 212 28.41 1.69 -3.85
C SER A 212 27.27 1.71 -2.81
N ILE A 213 26.25 2.56 -2.98
CA ILE A 213 25.04 2.58 -2.14
C ILE A 213 24.30 1.24 -2.32
N ASP A 214 23.95 0.58 -1.22
CA ASP A 214 23.22 -0.70 -1.22
C ASP A 214 21.70 -0.53 -1.38
N TYR A 215 20.97 -1.60 -1.72
CA TYR A 215 19.51 -1.50 -1.92
C TYR A 215 18.75 -1.08 -0.65
N PRO A 216 19.10 -1.55 0.57
CA PRO A 216 18.49 -1.05 1.78
C PRO A 216 18.60 0.46 1.95
N THR A 217 19.76 1.05 1.67
CA THR A 217 19.97 2.50 1.75
C THR A 217 19.19 3.23 0.66
N ILE A 218 19.14 2.68 -0.57
CA ILE A 218 18.28 3.23 -1.64
C ILE A 218 16.83 3.32 -1.18
N TYR A 219 16.30 2.25 -0.59
CA TYR A 219 14.92 2.26 -0.09
C TYR A 219 14.72 3.29 1.03
N GLN A 220 15.70 3.46 1.91
CA GLN A 220 15.65 4.49 2.96
C GLN A 220 15.56 5.89 2.36
N HIS A 221 16.36 6.19 1.33
CA HIS A 221 16.30 7.47 0.63
C HIS A 221 14.95 7.68 -0.07
N VAL A 222 14.42 6.66 -0.75
CA VAL A 222 13.07 6.70 -1.35
C VAL A 222 12.02 7.07 -0.29
N ARG A 223 12.01 6.36 0.84
CA ARG A 223 11.08 6.64 1.94
C ARG A 223 11.23 8.04 2.49
N ALA A 224 12.46 8.51 2.67
CA ALA A 224 12.72 9.85 3.16
C ALA A 224 12.24 10.93 2.18
N CYS A 225 12.45 10.76 0.87
CA CYS A 225 11.97 11.68 -0.16
C CYS A 225 10.45 11.72 -0.25
N VAL A 226 9.78 10.56 -0.26
CA VAL A 226 8.32 10.49 -0.27
C VAL A 226 7.74 11.11 1.00
N ASP A 227 8.32 10.82 2.17
CA ASP A 227 7.90 11.45 3.43
C ASP A 227 8.13 12.96 3.43
N LEU A 228 9.22 13.43 2.82
CA LEU A 228 9.50 14.86 2.69
C LEU A 228 8.43 15.56 1.83
N CYS A 229 8.00 14.97 0.71
CA CYS A 229 6.91 15.51 -0.11
C CYS A 229 5.59 15.71 0.67
N HIS A 230 5.33 14.88 1.67
CA HIS A 230 4.15 15.01 2.54
C HIS A 230 4.32 16.09 3.63
N ARG A 231 5.57 16.44 3.99
CA ARG A 231 5.91 17.36 5.09
C ARG A 231 6.22 18.78 4.62
N ASP A 232 6.95 18.94 3.52
CA ASP A 232 7.38 20.24 2.98
C ASP A 232 6.27 21.00 2.22
N GLY A 233 5.13 20.33 2.05
CA GLY A 233 3.96 20.87 1.38
C GLY A 233 3.99 20.72 -0.14
N THR A 234 4.95 20.01 -0.73
CA THR A 234 4.97 19.69 -2.17
C THR A 234 3.62 19.16 -2.62
N ILE A 235 3.10 18.15 -1.91
CA ILE A 235 1.79 17.57 -2.22
C ILE A 235 0.65 18.50 -1.76
N LYS A 236 0.72 18.96 -0.50
CA LYS A 236 -0.39 19.68 0.15
C LYS A 236 -0.72 21.01 -0.53
N LYS A 237 0.28 21.74 -1.03
CA LYS A 237 0.07 23.05 -1.67
C LYS A 237 -0.64 22.90 -3.01
N GLU A 238 -0.24 21.94 -3.84
CA GLU A 238 -0.88 21.71 -5.14
C GLU A 238 -2.31 21.19 -4.96
N VAL A 239 -2.52 20.22 -4.06
CA VAL A 239 -3.87 19.68 -3.77
C VAL A 239 -4.78 20.76 -3.17
N ALA A 240 -4.25 21.65 -2.32
CA ALA A 240 -5.04 22.74 -1.75
C ALA A 240 -5.40 23.81 -2.80
N ARG A 241 -4.55 24.01 -3.83
CA ARG A 241 -4.81 24.96 -4.92
C ARG A 241 -5.95 24.48 -5.82
N ASP A 242 -5.92 23.21 -6.21
CA ASP A 242 -6.99 22.57 -6.98
C ASP A 242 -7.15 21.11 -6.56
N PRO A 243 -8.14 20.78 -5.71
CA PRO A 243 -8.31 19.41 -5.21
C PRO A 243 -9.02 18.48 -6.21
N VAL A 244 -9.66 19.02 -7.25
CA VAL A 244 -10.51 18.24 -8.17
C VAL A 244 -9.76 17.11 -8.88
N PRO A 245 -8.52 17.31 -9.37
CA PRO A 245 -7.75 16.25 -10.04
C PRO A 245 -7.27 15.15 -9.09
N TYR A 246 -7.28 15.38 -7.78
CA TYR A 246 -6.58 14.53 -6.82
C TYR A 246 -7.52 13.78 -5.88
N ILE A 247 -8.74 14.26 -5.65
CA ILE A 247 -9.67 13.69 -4.67
C ILE A 247 -10.93 13.20 -5.36
N VAL A 248 -11.24 11.92 -5.17
CA VAL A 248 -12.48 11.29 -5.64
C VAL A 248 -13.65 11.86 -4.83
N ARG A 249 -14.61 12.47 -5.53
CA ARG A 249 -15.84 12.98 -4.89
C ARG A 249 -16.87 11.86 -4.75
N ASP A 250 -17.19 11.52 -3.50
CA ASP A 250 -18.30 10.62 -3.17
C ASP A 250 -19.51 11.44 -2.66
N PRO A 251 -20.62 11.52 -3.41
CA PRO A 251 -21.84 12.22 -2.96
C PRO A 251 -22.50 11.53 -1.75
N ASN A 252 -22.21 10.25 -1.49
CA ASN A 252 -22.81 9.47 -0.40
C ASN A 252 -22.04 9.57 0.92
N LEU A 253 -20.81 10.10 0.92
CA LEU A 253 -19.96 10.25 2.11
C LEU A 253 -20.65 11.07 3.21
N ILE A 254 -21.18 12.24 2.87
CA ILE A 254 -21.82 13.14 3.83
C ILE A 254 -23.15 12.55 4.36
N PRO A 255 -24.06 12.03 3.52
CA PRO A 255 -25.21 11.26 3.99
C PRO A 255 -24.84 10.12 4.94
N MET A 256 -23.82 9.32 4.60
CA MET A 256 -23.34 8.21 5.42
C MET A 256 -22.87 8.68 6.80
N LEU A 257 -22.02 9.71 6.86
CA LEU A 257 -21.53 10.25 8.13
C LEU A 257 -22.65 10.84 9.00
N ARG A 258 -23.69 11.39 8.39
CA ARG A 258 -24.89 11.88 9.12
C ARG A 258 -25.74 10.75 9.68
N ALA A 259 -25.79 9.59 9.01
CA ALA A 259 -26.53 8.43 9.48
C ALA A 259 -25.92 7.76 10.73
N PHE A 260 -24.64 8.02 11.01
CA PHE A 260 -23.96 7.59 12.24
C PHE A 260 -24.13 8.56 13.42
N LYS A 261 -24.73 9.74 13.22
CA LYS A 261 -25.05 10.70 14.29
C LYS A 261 -26.41 10.42 14.90
#